data_AF-A0A564TMM5-F1
#
_entry.id   AF-A0A564TMM5-F1
#
_cell.length_a   1.000
_cell.length_b   1.000
_cell.length_c   1.000
_cell.angle_alpha   90.00
_cell.angle_beta   90.00
_cell.angle_gamma   90.00
#
_symmetry.space_group_name_H-M   'P 1'
#
loop_
_entity.id
_entity.type
_entity.pdbx_description
1 polymer ?
#
loop_
_entity_poly.entity_id
_entity_poly.type
_entity_poly.pdbx_seq_one_letter_code
_entity_poly.pdbx_strand_id
1 'polypeptide(L)'
;MKSLGEEFKERKKELGITTEQLSRLSGIPIGTINKILNGETKSPRYATLKALNDVLFRDIDSGIAGIRESAVAYTFSSDKKQGEYTLDDYYALPDDVRAELIDGHLIFLEAPRSVHQELISELLFELKLYIRNNKGTCKVLPAPLDVQLDCDNRTMIQPDISVICQLDRLVEKGVYGAPDFCIEIVSLSSRSRDYIKKVSKYQIAGVREYWIVDPKRETVLCYFFEGEDYPQMYTFDDIIPVMIYDGKLEINFADIKDRLI
;
A
#
# COMPACT_ATOMS: atom_id res chain seq x y z
N MET A 1 -5.46 26.52 -18.09
CA MET A 1 -5.11 25.11 -17.81
C MET A 1 -5.97 24.26 -18.73
N LYS A 2 -5.40 23.37 -19.54
CA LYS A 2 -6.18 22.49 -20.43
C LYS A 2 -6.88 21.43 -19.57
N SER A 3 -8.06 20.98 -19.98
CA SER A 3 -8.73 19.86 -19.31
C SER A 3 -8.07 18.53 -19.67
N LEU A 4 -8.16 17.54 -18.77
CA LEU A 4 -7.60 16.19 -19.00
C LEU A 4 -8.09 15.54 -20.31
N GLY A 5 -9.36 15.77 -20.65
CA GLY A 5 -9.93 15.30 -21.91
C GLY A 5 -9.32 15.96 -23.14
N GLU A 6 -8.97 17.24 -23.07
CA GLU A 6 -8.31 17.98 -24.16
C GLU A 6 -6.86 17.51 -24.37
N GLU A 7 -6.14 17.22 -23.29
CA GLU A 7 -4.76 16.76 -23.37
C GLU A 7 -4.65 15.34 -23.94
N PHE A 8 -5.53 14.43 -23.51
CA PHE A 8 -5.63 13.12 -24.13
C PHE A 8 -6.06 13.21 -25.59
N LYS A 9 -6.93 14.16 -25.96
CA LYS A 9 -7.30 14.41 -27.37
C LYS A 9 -6.10 14.88 -28.18
N GLU A 10 -5.29 15.80 -27.65
CA GLU A 10 -4.08 16.29 -28.30
C GLU A 10 -3.04 15.19 -28.46
N ARG A 11 -2.74 14.45 -27.38
CA ARG A 11 -1.74 13.38 -27.44
C ARG A 11 -2.14 12.25 -28.37
N LYS A 12 -3.42 11.87 -28.35
CA LYS A 12 -3.99 10.90 -29.30
C LYS A 12 -3.82 11.38 -30.75
N LYS A 13 -4.00 12.68 -31.00
CA LYS A 13 -3.82 13.30 -32.32
C LYS A 13 -2.34 13.34 -32.73
N GLU A 14 -1.43 13.62 -31.81
CA GLU A 14 0.03 13.59 -32.05
C GLU A 14 0.53 12.19 -32.41
N LEU A 15 0.03 11.16 -31.72
CA LEU A 15 0.36 9.77 -31.99
C LEU A 15 -0.35 9.21 -33.24
N GLY A 16 -1.29 9.96 -33.82
CA GLY A 16 -2.03 9.56 -35.01
C GLY A 16 -2.94 8.34 -34.80
N ILE A 17 -3.36 8.05 -33.56
CA ILE A 17 -4.19 6.87 -33.24
C ILE A 17 -5.68 7.21 -33.15
N THR A 18 -6.54 6.27 -33.56
CA THR A 18 -8.01 6.42 -33.45
C THR A 18 -8.52 6.09 -32.05
N THR A 19 -9.78 6.42 -31.75
CA THR A 19 -10.39 6.03 -30.46
C THR A 19 -10.51 4.51 -30.36
N GLU A 20 -10.77 3.82 -31.47
CA GLU A 20 -10.83 2.36 -31.55
C GLU A 20 -9.46 1.74 -31.23
N GLN A 21 -8.38 2.32 -31.77
CA GLN A 21 -7.02 1.88 -31.47
C GLN A 21 -6.67 2.12 -30.00
N LEU A 22 -7.00 3.29 -29.45
CA LEU A 22 -6.79 3.60 -28.04
C LEU A 22 -7.60 2.66 -27.13
N SER A 23 -8.84 2.34 -27.50
CA SER A 23 -9.69 1.36 -26.81
C SER A 23 -9.07 -0.03 -26.81
N ARG A 24 -8.59 -0.50 -27.97
CA ARG A 24 -7.93 -1.80 -28.10
C ARG A 24 -6.63 -1.89 -27.29
N LEU A 25 -5.84 -0.81 -27.26
CA LEU A 25 -4.54 -0.77 -26.59
C LEU A 25 -4.68 -0.61 -25.06
N SER A 26 -5.68 0.15 -24.59
CA SER A 26 -5.91 0.41 -23.16
C SER A 26 -6.87 -0.59 -22.50
N GLY A 27 -7.64 -1.35 -23.29
CA GLY A 27 -8.71 -2.23 -22.81
C GLY A 27 -9.97 -1.49 -22.34
N ILE A 28 -10.06 -0.17 -22.54
CA ILE A 28 -11.20 0.65 -22.09
C ILE A 28 -12.25 0.76 -23.18
N PRO A 29 -13.55 0.59 -22.89
CA PRO A 29 -14.62 0.78 -23.87
C PRO A 29 -14.60 2.17 -24.54
N ILE A 30 -14.82 2.22 -25.86
CA ILE A 30 -14.86 3.45 -26.66
C ILE A 30 -15.77 4.53 -26.04
N GLY A 31 -16.95 4.13 -25.56
CA GLY A 31 -17.89 5.04 -24.92
C GLY A 31 -17.32 5.72 -23.67
N THR A 32 -16.55 4.98 -22.86
CA THR A 32 -15.87 5.52 -21.68
C THR A 32 -14.75 6.49 -22.08
N ILE A 33 -13.98 6.14 -23.11
CA ILE A 33 -12.92 7.01 -23.64
C ILE A 33 -13.53 8.32 -24.15
N ASN A 34 -14.59 8.26 -24.95
CA ASN A 34 -15.24 9.46 -25.49
C ASN A 34 -15.76 10.39 -24.39
N LYS A 35 -16.39 9.84 -23.34
CA LYS A 35 -16.83 10.65 -22.18
C LYS A 35 -15.67 11.35 -21.49
N ILE A 36 -14.52 10.68 -21.34
CA ILE A 36 -13.30 11.27 -20.76
C ILE A 36 -12.73 12.35 -21.68
N LEU A 37 -12.55 12.04 -22.97
CA LEU A 37 -12.03 12.97 -23.97
C LEU A 37 -12.92 14.22 -24.12
N ASN A 38 -14.23 14.10 -23.93
CA ASN A 38 -15.19 15.20 -23.99
C ASN A 38 -15.38 15.93 -22.64
N GLY A 39 -14.71 15.50 -21.57
CA GLY A 39 -14.89 16.09 -20.24
C GLY A 39 -16.24 15.82 -19.59
N GLU A 40 -17.01 14.86 -20.10
CA GLU A 40 -18.30 14.44 -19.54
C GLU A 40 -18.13 13.65 -18.23
N THR A 41 -16.97 13.01 -18.06
CA THR A 41 -16.60 12.31 -16.82
C THR A 41 -15.80 13.24 -15.91
N LYS A 42 -16.46 13.78 -14.88
CA LYS A 42 -15.84 14.70 -13.90
C LYS A 42 -14.72 14.07 -13.06
N SER A 43 -14.84 12.77 -12.74
CA SER A 43 -13.87 12.03 -11.92
C SER A 43 -13.71 10.62 -12.49
N PRO A 44 -12.88 10.44 -13.54
CA PRO A 44 -12.62 9.11 -14.09
C PRO A 44 -11.86 8.25 -13.07
N ARG A 45 -12.21 6.96 -12.97
CA ARG A 45 -11.50 6.01 -12.11
C ARG A 45 -10.00 6.00 -12.41
N TYR A 46 -9.16 5.93 -11.38
CA TYR A 46 -7.71 5.97 -11.55
C TYR A 46 -7.20 4.88 -12.50
N ALA A 47 -7.72 3.65 -12.40
CA ALA A 47 -7.36 2.56 -13.30
C ALA A 47 -7.64 2.89 -14.79
N THR A 48 -8.71 3.65 -15.06
CA THR A 48 -9.05 4.09 -16.41
C THR A 48 -8.09 5.19 -16.90
N LEU A 49 -7.68 6.11 -16.02
CA LEU A 49 -6.70 7.13 -16.35
C LEU A 49 -5.32 6.53 -16.61
N LYS A 50 -4.86 5.64 -15.72
CA LYS A 50 -3.59 4.93 -15.85
C LYS A 50 -3.51 4.16 -17.18
N ALA A 51 -4.54 3.38 -17.52
CA ALA A 51 -4.53 2.60 -18.75
C ALA A 51 -4.57 3.45 -20.03
N LEU A 52 -5.19 4.65 -20.02
CA LEU A 52 -5.06 5.60 -21.14
C LEU A 52 -3.66 6.21 -21.18
N ASN A 53 -3.11 6.57 -20.03
CA ASN A 53 -1.80 7.19 -19.91
C ASN A 53 -0.68 6.25 -20.39
N ASP A 54 -0.74 4.97 -20.01
CA ASP A 54 0.21 3.91 -20.41
C ASP A 54 0.29 3.71 -21.93
N VAL A 55 -0.79 4.05 -22.65
CA VAL A 55 -0.84 3.99 -24.11
C VAL A 55 -0.41 5.30 -24.74
N LEU A 56 -0.87 6.43 -24.21
CA LEU A 56 -0.66 7.75 -24.80
C LEU A 56 0.72 8.36 -24.51
N PHE A 57 1.39 7.95 -23.43
CA PHE A 57 2.62 8.58 -22.97
C PHE A 57 3.78 7.58 -22.76
N ARG A 58 3.70 6.43 -23.45
CA ARG A 58 4.61 5.28 -23.32
C ARG A 58 6.09 5.58 -23.56
N ASP A 59 6.41 6.63 -24.33
CA ASP A 59 7.79 6.99 -24.72
C ASP A 59 8.43 8.06 -23.81
N ILE A 60 7.72 8.50 -22.75
CA ILE A 60 8.29 9.40 -21.75
C ILE A 60 8.86 8.54 -20.61
N ASP A 61 10.18 8.34 -20.69
CA ASP A 61 11.07 7.67 -19.73
C ASP A 61 10.97 6.15 -19.55
N SER A 62 11.96 5.49 -20.12
CA SER A 62 12.57 4.26 -19.60
C SER A 62 13.03 4.45 -18.15
N GLY A 63 12.09 4.33 -17.21
CA GLY A 63 12.32 4.42 -15.77
C GLY A 63 10.99 4.33 -15.04
N ILE A 64 10.80 3.25 -14.27
CA ILE A 64 9.54 2.82 -13.62
C ILE A 64 8.97 3.83 -12.56
N ALA A 65 9.47 5.06 -12.50
CA ALA A 65 9.02 6.13 -11.61
C ALA A 65 8.09 7.17 -12.27
N GLY A 66 8.28 7.54 -13.55
CA GLY A 66 7.60 8.69 -14.18
C GLY A 66 6.12 8.48 -14.53
N ILE A 67 5.71 7.22 -14.70
CA ILE A 67 4.32 6.85 -15.06
C ILE A 67 3.34 7.13 -13.90
N ARG A 68 3.82 7.06 -12.66
CA ARG A 68 3.02 7.31 -11.45
C ARG A 68 2.83 8.82 -11.20
N GLU A 69 3.84 9.63 -11.45
CA GLU A 69 3.76 11.08 -11.28
C GLU A 69 2.78 11.73 -12.24
N SER A 70 2.76 11.33 -13.52
CA SER A 70 1.91 11.98 -14.54
C SER A 70 0.42 11.79 -14.25
N ALA A 71 -0.07 10.57 -14.02
CA ALA A 71 -1.50 10.32 -13.75
C ALA A 71 -1.99 11.00 -12.45
N VAL A 72 -1.10 11.22 -11.49
CA VAL A 72 -1.38 11.86 -10.20
C VAL A 72 -1.33 13.38 -10.32
N ALA A 73 -0.39 13.93 -11.08
CA ALA A 73 -0.29 15.36 -11.39
C ALA A 73 -1.57 15.90 -12.07
N TYR A 74 -2.33 15.05 -12.76
CA TYR A 74 -3.61 15.46 -13.35
C TYR A 74 -4.80 15.44 -12.38
N THR A 75 -4.68 14.76 -11.24
CA THR A 75 -5.71 14.75 -10.18
C THR A 75 -5.43 15.84 -9.13
N PHE A 76 -4.16 16.18 -8.94
CA PHE A 76 -3.68 17.21 -8.01
C PHE A 76 -3.28 18.47 -8.76
N SER A 77 -4.07 19.55 -8.64
CA SER A 77 -3.66 20.89 -9.09
C SER A 77 -2.62 21.51 -8.16
N SER A 78 -1.63 20.75 -7.69
CA SER A 78 -0.63 21.26 -6.76
C SER A 78 0.73 21.29 -7.43
N ASP A 79 1.32 22.48 -7.54
CA ASP A 79 2.75 22.72 -7.82
C ASP A 79 3.71 22.06 -6.79
N LYS A 80 3.19 21.19 -5.92
CA LYS A 80 3.90 20.52 -4.83
C LYS A 80 4.76 19.38 -5.36
N LYS A 81 6.00 19.36 -4.90
CA LYS A 81 6.96 18.28 -5.18
C LYS A 81 6.84 17.17 -4.15
N GLN A 82 7.33 15.98 -4.51
CA GLN A 82 7.50 14.90 -3.54
C GLN A 82 8.29 15.41 -2.32
N GLY A 83 7.78 15.11 -1.12
CA GLY A 83 8.26 15.66 0.14
C GLY A 83 7.43 16.83 0.68
N GLU A 84 6.60 17.48 -0.14
CA GLU A 84 5.78 18.63 0.28
C GLU A 84 4.31 18.29 0.56
N TYR A 85 3.91 17.04 0.33
CA TYR A 85 2.53 16.59 0.56
C TYR A 85 2.22 16.48 2.07
N THR A 86 0.95 16.66 2.40
CA THR A 86 0.40 16.65 3.76
C THR A 86 -0.81 15.73 3.85
N LEU A 87 -1.34 15.52 5.06
CA LEU A 87 -2.59 14.77 5.25
C LEU A 87 -3.78 15.39 4.53
N ASP A 88 -3.82 16.71 4.37
CA ASP A 88 -4.89 17.36 3.60
C ASP A 88 -4.84 16.94 2.13
N ASP A 89 -3.63 16.80 1.57
CA ASP A 89 -3.45 16.29 0.21
C ASP A 89 -3.79 14.78 0.13
N TYR A 90 -3.44 14.02 1.17
CA TYR A 90 -3.79 12.60 1.27
C TYR A 90 -5.31 12.39 1.29
N TYR A 91 -6.04 13.14 2.12
CA TYR A 91 -7.50 13.04 2.21
C TYR A 91 -8.24 13.62 1.01
N ALA A 92 -7.57 14.44 0.20
CA ALA A 92 -8.11 14.92 -1.08
C ALA A 92 -8.02 13.87 -2.20
N LEU A 93 -7.38 12.73 -1.96
CA LEU A 93 -7.36 11.62 -2.92
C LEU A 93 -8.77 11.11 -3.22
N PRO A 94 -9.05 10.69 -4.47
CA PRO A 94 -10.29 9.97 -4.78
C PRO A 94 -10.41 8.69 -3.94
N ASP A 95 -11.63 8.36 -3.51
CA ASP A 95 -11.90 7.21 -2.65
C ASP A 95 -11.41 5.85 -3.21
N ASP A 96 -11.29 5.73 -4.55
CA ASP A 96 -10.80 4.51 -5.21
C ASP A 96 -9.28 4.42 -5.31
N VAL A 97 -8.56 5.43 -4.81
CA VAL A 97 -7.11 5.51 -4.83
C VAL A 97 -6.55 5.11 -3.47
N ARG A 98 -5.79 4.02 -3.45
CA ARG A 98 -5.01 3.62 -2.28
C ARG A 98 -3.62 4.24 -2.34
N ALA A 99 -3.21 4.90 -1.26
CA ALA A 99 -1.89 5.48 -1.14
C ALA A 99 -1.37 5.40 0.30
N GLU A 100 -0.08 5.61 0.44
CA GLU A 100 0.58 5.97 1.69
C GLU A 100 1.24 7.35 1.51
N LEU A 101 1.33 8.10 2.59
CA LEU A 101 2.13 9.30 2.73
C LEU A 101 3.26 9.00 3.70
N ILE A 102 4.52 9.17 3.30
CA ILE A 102 5.68 8.95 4.17
C ILE A 102 6.60 10.17 4.07
N ASP A 103 6.75 10.93 5.15
CA ASP A 103 7.57 12.14 5.20
C ASP A 103 7.23 13.13 4.05
N GLY A 104 5.94 13.29 3.78
CA GLY A 104 5.42 14.13 2.71
C GLY A 104 5.60 13.57 1.29
N HIS A 105 6.00 12.30 1.15
CA HIS A 105 6.06 11.61 -0.13
C HIS A 105 4.83 10.74 -0.33
N LEU A 106 4.09 10.96 -1.42
CA LEU A 106 2.86 10.23 -1.71
C LEU A 106 3.15 9.02 -2.59
N ILE A 107 2.76 7.84 -2.11
CA ILE A 107 3.09 6.53 -2.69
C ILE A 107 1.79 5.79 -3.01
N PHE A 108 1.49 5.65 -4.29
CA PHE A 108 0.30 4.95 -4.76
C PHE A 108 0.48 3.43 -4.69
N LEU A 109 -0.50 2.76 -4.07
CA LEU A 109 -0.51 1.32 -3.87
C LEU A 109 -1.23 0.62 -5.03
N GLU A 110 -0.72 -0.54 -5.42
CA GLU A 110 -1.36 -1.39 -6.42
C GLU A 110 -2.29 -2.40 -5.74
N ALA A 111 -3.25 -2.93 -6.50
CA ALA A 111 -4.10 -4.00 -6.01
C ALA A 111 -3.24 -5.24 -5.67
N PRO A 112 -3.42 -5.84 -4.48
CA PRO A 112 -2.68 -7.02 -4.09
C PRO A 112 -3.07 -8.25 -4.93
N ARG A 113 -2.17 -9.22 -5.03
CA ARG A 113 -2.43 -10.54 -5.66
C ARG A 113 -3.19 -11.45 -4.69
N SER A 114 -3.84 -12.52 -5.19
CA SER A 114 -4.58 -13.48 -4.34
C SER A 114 -3.73 -14.06 -3.19
N VAL A 115 -2.52 -14.52 -3.49
CA VAL A 115 -1.57 -15.07 -2.49
C VAL A 115 -1.29 -14.08 -1.34
N HIS A 116 -1.27 -12.78 -1.64
CA HIS A 116 -1.09 -11.75 -0.60
C HIS A 116 -2.29 -11.69 0.34
N GLN A 117 -3.51 -11.80 -0.20
CA GLN A 117 -4.75 -11.81 0.59
C GLN A 117 -4.95 -13.11 1.39
N GLU A 118 -4.54 -14.25 0.83
CA GLU A 118 -4.57 -15.54 1.53
C GLU A 118 -3.63 -15.53 2.74
N LEU A 119 -2.38 -15.07 2.57
CA LEU A 119 -1.44 -14.91 3.68
C LEU A 119 -1.96 -13.93 4.75
N ILE A 120 -2.58 -12.82 4.35
CA ILE A 120 -3.24 -11.91 5.33
C ILE A 120 -4.29 -12.68 6.13
N SER A 121 -5.12 -13.47 5.46
CA SER A 121 -6.24 -14.18 6.10
C SER A 121 -5.74 -15.20 7.12
N GLU A 122 -4.72 -15.98 6.78
CA GLU A 122 -4.09 -16.96 7.67
C GLU A 122 -3.44 -16.29 8.88
N LEU A 123 -2.62 -15.26 8.66
CA LEU A 123 -1.95 -14.54 9.76
C LEU A 123 -2.95 -13.83 10.68
N LEU A 124 -4.00 -13.23 10.13
CA LEU A 124 -5.09 -12.66 10.92
C LEU A 124 -5.77 -13.71 11.78
N PHE A 125 -6.01 -14.92 11.25
CA PHE A 125 -6.67 -16.00 11.97
C PHE A 125 -5.83 -16.42 13.18
N GLU A 126 -4.54 -16.73 12.98
CA GLU A 126 -3.64 -17.16 14.05
C GLU A 126 -3.54 -16.12 15.17
N LEU A 127 -3.30 -14.84 14.82
CA LEU A 127 -3.21 -13.74 15.77
C LEU A 127 -4.51 -13.57 16.57
N LYS A 128 -5.67 -13.55 15.88
CA LYS A 128 -6.98 -13.35 16.52
C LYS A 128 -7.35 -14.54 17.40
N LEU A 129 -7.07 -15.76 16.97
CA LEU A 129 -7.35 -16.98 17.72
C LEU A 129 -6.57 -16.98 19.03
N TYR A 130 -5.28 -16.69 18.98
CA TYR A 130 -4.43 -16.59 20.16
C TYR A 130 -4.94 -15.54 21.15
N ILE A 131 -5.19 -14.30 20.68
CA ILE A 131 -5.67 -13.20 21.52
C ILE A 131 -6.99 -13.59 22.20
N ARG A 132 -7.93 -14.18 21.43
CA ARG A 132 -9.23 -14.61 21.97
C ARG A 132 -9.09 -15.69 23.03
N ASN A 133 -8.29 -16.72 22.78
CA ASN A 133 -8.10 -17.83 23.71
C ASN A 133 -7.43 -17.39 25.02
N ASN A 134 -6.55 -16.39 24.95
CA ASN A 134 -5.84 -15.83 26.09
C ASN A 134 -6.56 -14.63 26.74
N LYS A 135 -7.79 -14.32 26.30
CA LYS A 135 -8.58 -13.17 26.80
C LYS A 135 -7.85 -11.82 26.68
N GLY A 136 -6.97 -11.69 25.67
CA GLY A 136 -6.28 -10.44 25.37
C GLY A 136 -7.24 -9.38 24.82
N THR A 137 -6.87 -8.11 24.99
CA THR A 137 -7.69 -6.96 24.59
C THR A 137 -7.29 -6.36 23.25
N CYS A 138 -6.13 -6.75 22.71
CA CYS A 138 -5.59 -6.19 21.47
C CYS A 138 -6.52 -6.45 20.28
N LYS A 139 -6.54 -5.52 19.32
CA LYS A 139 -7.25 -5.65 18.05
C LYS A 139 -6.25 -5.99 16.94
N VAL A 140 -6.66 -6.88 16.04
CA VAL A 140 -5.88 -7.23 14.85
C VAL A 140 -6.68 -6.82 13.63
N LEU A 141 -6.17 -5.86 12.87
CA LEU A 141 -6.87 -5.21 11.77
C LEU A 141 -6.02 -5.30 10.49
N PRO A 142 -6.59 -5.75 9.36
CA PRO A 142 -5.89 -5.73 8.07
C PRO A 142 -6.02 -4.39 7.35
N ALA A 143 -5.18 -4.20 6.34
CA ALA A 143 -5.38 -3.16 5.34
C ALA A 143 -6.69 -3.36 4.53
N PRO A 144 -7.34 -2.29 4.03
CA PRO A 144 -6.98 -0.88 4.23
C PRO A 144 -7.29 -0.41 5.66
N LEU A 145 -6.27 0.15 6.31
CA LEU A 145 -6.36 0.79 7.61
C LEU A 145 -5.34 1.93 7.65
N ASP A 146 -5.83 3.15 7.80
CA ASP A 146 -4.99 4.34 7.90
C ASP A 146 -4.33 4.40 9.27
N VAL A 147 -3.00 4.53 9.29
CA VAL A 147 -2.20 4.68 10.50
C VAL A 147 -1.39 5.96 10.39
N GLN A 148 -1.78 6.97 11.17
CA GLN A 148 -1.04 8.23 11.30
C GLN A 148 0.15 8.02 12.23
N LEU A 149 1.19 7.37 11.69
CA LEU A 149 2.25 6.72 12.46
C LEU A 149 3.00 7.68 13.39
N ASP A 150 3.45 8.83 12.87
CA ASP A 150 4.28 9.79 13.61
C ASP A 150 3.45 10.82 14.38
N CYS A 151 2.12 10.68 14.39
CA CYS A 151 1.18 11.67 14.93
C CYS A 151 1.31 13.08 14.30
N ASP A 152 1.92 13.18 13.11
CA ASP A 152 2.19 14.42 12.37
C ASP A 152 1.28 14.58 11.15
N ASN A 153 1.43 15.67 10.39
CA ASN A 153 0.64 15.90 9.19
C ASN A 153 1.33 15.42 7.89
N ARG A 154 2.33 14.55 7.98
CA ARG A 154 3.19 14.16 6.84
C ARG A 154 3.37 12.65 6.69
N THR A 155 2.85 11.85 7.61
CA THR A 155 2.95 10.39 7.54
C THR A 155 1.59 9.72 7.81
N MET A 156 1.09 9.03 6.79
CA MET A 156 -0.08 8.15 6.83
C MET A 156 0.26 6.85 6.09
N ILE A 157 0.28 5.73 6.79
CA ILE A 157 0.67 4.44 6.18
C ILE A 157 -0.46 3.43 6.29
N GLN A 158 -0.39 2.36 5.50
CA GLN A 158 -1.36 1.26 5.53
C GLN A 158 -0.63 -0.08 5.66
N PRO A 159 -0.25 -0.50 6.88
CA PRO A 159 0.35 -1.81 7.10
C PRO A 159 -0.62 -2.92 6.70
N ASP A 160 -0.13 -4.01 6.11
CA ASP A 160 -0.99 -5.12 5.68
C ASP A 160 -1.75 -5.74 6.86
N ILE A 161 -1.10 -5.86 8.02
CA ILE A 161 -1.72 -6.23 9.30
C ILE A 161 -1.16 -5.34 10.42
N SER A 162 -2.06 -4.84 11.27
CA SER A 162 -1.72 -4.10 12.49
C SER A 162 -2.32 -4.77 13.72
N VAL A 163 -1.53 -4.91 14.78
CA VAL A 163 -1.98 -5.28 16.13
C VAL A 163 -1.92 -4.06 17.03
N ILE A 164 -3.05 -3.71 17.65
CA ILE A 164 -3.21 -2.53 18.50
C ILE A 164 -3.69 -2.97 19.88
N CYS A 165 -2.84 -2.83 20.89
CA CYS A 165 -3.13 -3.15 22.29
C CYS A 165 -3.55 -1.91 23.09
N GLN A 166 -3.05 -0.72 22.71
CA GLN A 166 -3.49 0.57 23.25
C GLN A 166 -4.72 1.07 22.48
N LEU A 167 -5.91 0.70 22.96
CA LEU A 167 -7.16 0.91 22.23
C LEU A 167 -7.60 2.39 22.11
N ASP A 168 -7.03 3.27 22.92
CA ASP A 168 -7.19 4.72 22.81
C ASP A 168 -6.55 5.32 21.55
N ARG A 169 -5.63 4.57 20.90
CA ARG A 169 -5.08 4.92 19.58
C ARG A 169 -6.07 4.65 18.44
N LEU A 170 -7.10 3.83 18.65
CA LEU A 170 -8.12 3.58 17.65
C LEU A 170 -9.09 4.75 17.59
N VAL A 171 -9.09 5.45 16.46
CA VAL A 171 -9.94 6.61 16.19
C VAL A 171 -10.91 6.28 15.06
N GLU A 172 -11.92 7.13 14.86
CA GLU A 172 -12.95 6.91 13.83
C GLU A 172 -12.36 6.67 12.43
N LYS A 173 -11.27 7.38 12.09
CA LYS A 173 -10.61 7.33 10.78
C LYS A 173 -9.37 6.42 10.72
N GLY A 174 -9.17 5.53 11.68
CA GLY A 174 -8.05 4.58 11.67
C GLY A 174 -7.29 4.52 12.99
N VAL A 175 -5.96 4.66 12.94
CA VAL A 175 -5.08 4.62 14.11
C VAL A 175 -4.28 5.90 14.21
N TYR A 176 -4.27 6.53 15.39
CA TYR A 176 -3.42 7.68 15.70
C TYR A 176 -2.23 7.23 16.55
N GLY A 177 -1.04 7.26 15.95
CA GLY A 177 0.20 6.71 16.52
C GLY A 177 0.51 5.28 16.10
N ALA A 178 1.59 4.73 16.65
CA ALA A 178 2.11 3.42 16.26
C ALA A 178 1.22 2.25 16.71
N PRO A 179 1.02 1.22 15.87
CA PRO A 179 0.58 -0.11 16.32
C PRO A 179 1.65 -0.78 17.18
N ASP A 180 1.27 -1.76 17.99
CA ASP A 180 2.20 -2.55 18.78
C ASP A 180 2.99 -3.54 17.91
N PHE A 181 2.34 -4.12 16.91
CA PHE A 181 2.97 -5.04 15.96
C PHE A 181 2.42 -4.83 14.54
N CYS A 182 3.33 -4.66 13.58
CA CYS A 182 3.01 -4.52 12.15
C CYS A 182 3.55 -5.71 11.34
N ILE A 183 2.78 -6.16 10.35
CA ILE A 183 3.24 -7.13 9.35
C ILE A 183 3.05 -6.54 7.95
N GLU A 184 4.08 -6.67 7.10
CA GLU A 184 4.04 -6.32 5.68
C GLU A 184 4.31 -7.57 4.85
N ILE A 185 3.48 -7.83 3.85
CA ILE A 185 3.63 -8.93 2.91
C ILE A 185 4.14 -8.34 1.61
N VAL A 186 5.44 -8.48 1.37
CA VAL A 186 6.10 -7.72 0.31
C VAL A 186 5.74 -8.25 -1.09
N SER A 187 5.67 -7.30 -2.02
CA SER A 187 5.66 -7.57 -3.45
C SER A 187 6.89 -6.94 -4.11
N LEU A 188 7.11 -7.20 -5.40
CA LEU A 188 8.23 -6.60 -6.13
C LEU A 188 8.21 -5.06 -6.09
N SER A 189 7.01 -4.46 -6.09
CA SER A 189 6.84 -3.00 -6.12
C SER A 189 6.96 -2.34 -4.74
N SER A 190 6.81 -3.10 -3.64
CA SER A 190 6.87 -2.57 -2.27
C SER A 190 8.19 -2.89 -1.55
N ARG A 191 8.91 -3.93 -1.98
CA ARG A 191 10.10 -4.49 -1.30
C ARG A 191 11.09 -3.44 -0.79
N SER A 192 11.53 -2.49 -1.63
CA SER A 192 12.52 -1.49 -1.21
C SER A 192 12.01 -0.60 -0.06
N ARG A 193 10.74 -0.20 -0.10
CA ARG A 193 10.13 0.62 0.95
C ARG A 193 10.01 -0.17 2.25
N ASP A 194 9.55 -1.42 2.17
CA ASP A 194 9.25 -2.21 3.36
C ASP A 194 10.53 -2.67 4.07
N TYR A 195 11.56 -3.12 3.33
CA TYR A 195 12.86 -3.53 3.90
C TYR A 195 13.78 -2.39 4.36
N ILE A 196 13.55 -1.15 3.93
CA ILE A 196 14.48 -0.04 4.20
C ILE A 196 13.75 1.09 4.93
N LYS A 197 12.80 1.74 4.25
CA LYS A 197 12.15 2.95 4.78
C LYS A 197 11.31 2.63 6.01
N LYS A 198 10.41 1.64 5.89
CA LYS A 198 9.45 1.33 6.96
C LYS A 198 10.11 0.76 8.22
N VAL A 199 11.22 0.02 8.11
CA VAL A 199 11.99 -0.44 9.29
C VAL A 199 12.32 0.74 10.21
N SER A 200 12.96 1.78 9.67
CA SER A 200 13.35 2.96 10.45
C SER A 200 12.14 3.75 10.98
N LYS A 201 11.09 3.90 10.16
CA LYS A 201 9.86 4.62 10.55
C LYS A 201 9.15 3.92 11.69
N TYR A 202 8.94 2.61 11.58
CA TYR A 202 8.29 1.82 12.63
C TYR A 202 9.09 1.84 13.93
N GLN A 203 10.42 1.69 13.86
CA GLN A 203 11.27 1.76 15.03
C GLN A 203 11.18 3.12 15.73
N ILE A 204 11.31 4.23 15.00
CA ILE A 204 11.27 5.58 15.55
C ILE A 204 9.89 5.90 16.14
N ALA A 205 8.82 5.46 15.50
CA ALA A 205 7.45 5.69 15.95
C ALA A 205 7.05 4.86 17.18
N GLY A 206 7.87 3.87 17.58
CA GLY A 206 7.62 3.04 18.75
C GLY A 206 6.74 1.82 18.48
N VAL A 207 6.74 1.30 17.24
CA VAL A 207 6.28 -0.07 16.98
C VAL A 207 7.19 -1.03 17.76
N ARG A 208 6.62 -2.05 18.38
CA ARG A 208 7.37 -2.97 19.25
C ARG A 208 7.93 -4.16 18.47
N GLU A 209 7.18 -4.64 17.50
CA GLU A 209 7.59 -5.73 16.60
C GLU A 209 7.17 -5.44 15.17
N TYR A 210 8.01 -5.82 14.21
CA TYR A 210 7.78 -5.60 12.79
C TYR A 210 8.23 -6.80 11.96
N TRP A 211 7.32 -7.39 11.20
CA TRP A 211 7.61 -8.52 10.34
C TRP A 211 7.48 -8.17 8.86
N ILE A 212 8.42 -8.68 8.08
CA ILE A 212 8.44 -8.58 6.62
C ILE A 212 8.36 -9.99 6.04
N VAL A 213 7.20 -10.33 5.48
CA VAL A 213 6.92 -11.64 4.87
C VAL A 213 7.16 -11.55 3.36
N ASP A 214 8.14 -12.29 2.84
CA ASP A 214 8.43 -12.36 1.41
C ASP A 214 8.01 -13.71 0.81
N PRO A 215 6.78 -13.81 0.27
CA PRO A 215 6.29 -15.07 -0.29
C PRO A 215 7.04 -15.54 -1.53
N LYS A 216 7.78 -14.66 -2.21
CA LYS A 216 8.60 -15.07 -3.36
C LYS A 216 9.89 -15.76 -2.92
N ARG A 217 10.42 -15.36 -1.76
CA ARG A 217 11.65 -15.93 -1.17
C ARG A 217 11.35 -17.00 -0.13
N GLU A 218 10.10 -17.15 0.28
CA GLU A 218 9.68 -18.01 1.39
C GLU A 218 10.46 -17.67 2.68
N THR A 219 10.59 -16.38 2.95
CA THR A 219 11.32 -15.86 4.13
C THR A 219 10.49 -14.90 4.94
N VAL A 220 10.73 -14.86 6.24
CA VAL A 220 10.17 -13.87 7.16
C VAL A 220 11.32 -13.19 7.90
N LEU A 221 11.39 -11.86 7.82
CA LEU A 221 12.35 -11.07 8.58
C LEU A 221 11.62 -10.40 9.75
N CYS A 222 12.01 -10.74 10.98
CA CYS A 222 11.36 -10.30 12.20
C CYS A 222 12.27 -9.32 12.96
N TYR A 223 11.77 -8.11 13.19
CA TYR A 223 12.37 -7.13 14.08
C TYR A 223 11.59 -7.09 15.39
N PHE A 224 12.28 -7.26 16.52
CA PHE A 224 11.72 -7.01 17.85
C PHE A 224 12.46 -5.83 18.48
N PHE A 225 11.88 -4.63 18.38
CA PHE A 225 12.55 -3.38 18.71
C PHE A 225 12.69 -3.12 20.21
N GLU A 226 12.00 -3.87 21.07
CA GLU A 226 12.18 -3.84 22.53
C GLU A 226 13.28 -4.82 23.02
N GLY A 227 13.78 -5.69 22.13
CA GLY A 227 14.75 -6.73 22.44
C GLY A 227 16.14 -6.44 21.88
N GLU A 228 16.76 -7.46 21.27
CA GLU A 228 18.11 -7.35 20.73
C GLU A 228 18.13 -6.57 19.40
N ASP A 229 19.17 -5.79 19.17
CA ASP A 229 19.29 -4.83 18.04
C ASP A 229 19.41 -5.47 16.64
N TYR A 230 19.23 -6.79 16.50
CA TYR A 230 19.38 -7.50 15.23
C TYR A 230 18.11 -8.25 14.81
N PRO A 231 17.69 -8.14 13.53
CA PRO A 231 16.55 -8.87 13.04
C PRO A 231 16.84 -10.38 12.97
N GLN A 232 15.81 -11.17 13.25
CA GLN A 232 15.83 -12.62 13.03
C GLN A 232 15.28 -12.94 11.64
N MET A 233 15.94 -13.85 10.92
CA MET A 233 15.49 -14.33 9.62
C MET A 233 15.06 -15.78 9.73
N TYR A 234 13.82 -16.04 9.32
CA TYR A 234 13.19 -17.35 9.26
C TYR A 234 12.79 -17.69 7.82
N THR A 235 12.48 -18.96 7.57
CA THR A 235 11.87 -19.44 6.33
C THR A 235 10.41 -19.82 6.54
N PHE A 236 9.71 -20.16 5.46
CA PHE A 236 8.35 -20.68 5.55
C PHE A 236 8.28 -22.12 6.09
N ASP A 237 9.41 -22.74 6.43
CA ASP A 237 9.43 -24.07 7.05
C ASP A 237 9.58 -23.98 8.59
N ASP A 238 9.65 -22.77 9.13
CA ASP A 238 9.86 -22.50 10.54
C ASP A 238 8.54 -22.25 11.31
N ILE A 239 8.62 -22.46 12.62
CA ILE A 239 7.65 -21.96 13.59
C ILE A 239 8.24 -20.69 14.21
N ILE A 240 7.55 -19.57 14.03
CA ILE A 240 8.10 -18.25 14.37
C ILE A 240 7.43 -17.72 15.64
N PRO A 241 8.18 -17.45 16.73
CA PRO A 241 7.63 -16.86 17.94
C PRO A 241 7.31 -15.38 17.74
N VAL A 242 6.15 -14.93 18.22
CA VAL A 242 5.74 -13.52 18.26
C VAL A 242 6.16 -12.92 19.59
N MET A 243 7.13 -12.01 19.53
CA MET A 243 7.87 -11.55 20.71
C MET A 243 7.12 -10.54 21.57
N ILE A 244 6.16 -9.78 21.01
CA ILE A 244 5.26 -8.94 21.83
C ILE A 244 4.39 -9.75 22.81
N TYR A 245 4.33 -11.08 22.64
CA TYR A 245 3.68 -12.04 23.53
C TYR A 245 4.68 -12.96 24.25
N ASP A 246 5.93 -12.54 24.41
CA ASP A 246 7.03 -13.30 25.03
C ASP A 246 7.30 -14.66 24.36
N GLY A 247 7.03 -14.78 23.06
CA GLY A 247 7.13 -16.04 22.32
C GLY A 247 6.09 -17.09 22.68
N LYS A 248 5.09 -16.75 23.52
CA LYS A 248 3.98 -17.67 23.86
C LYS A 248 3.00 -17.87 22.72
N LEU A 249 2.98 -16.94 21.77
CA LEU A 249 2.34 -17.11 20.48
C LEU A 249 3.41 -17.52 19.48
N GLU A 250 3.17 -18.61 18.77
CA GLU A 250 4.01 -19.11 17.70
C GLU A 250 3.16 -19.25 16.43
N ILE A 251 3.67 -18.77 15.29
CA ILE A 251 3.01 -18.90 13.99
C ILE A 251 3.76 -19.95 13.18
N ASN A 252 3.08 -21.05 12.86
CA ASN A 252 3.64 -22.12 12.05
C ASN A 252 3.52 -21.79 10.56
N PHE A 253 4.60 -21.26 9.97
CA PHE A 253 4.58 -20.93 8.54
C PHE A 253 4.58 -22.16 7.64
N ALA A 254 5.09 -23.32 8.11
CA ALA A 254 5.06 -24.55 7.33
C ALA A 254 3.60 -25.00 7.07
N ASP A 255 2.79 -24.91 8.12
CA ASP A 255 1.35 -25.23 8.05
C ASP A 255 0.56 -24.22 7.20
N ILE A 256 0.93 -22.93 7.23
CA ILE A 256 0.38 -21.91 6.32
C ILE A 256 0.78 -22.21 4.87
N LYS A 257 2.05 -22.51 4.62
CA LYS A 257 2.58 -22.83 3.29
C LYS A 257 1.83 -24.01 2.67
N ASP A 258 1.58 -25.07 3.43
CA ASP A 258 0.85 -26.26 2.96
C ASP A 258 -0.59 -25.95 2.52
N ARG A 259 -1.23 -24.91 3.10
CA ARG A 259 -2.58 -24.47 2.71
C ARG A 259 -2.63 -23.56 1.48
N LEU A 260 -1.50 -22.97 1.09
CA LEU A 260 -1.40 -22.04 -0.05
C LEU A 260 -1.09 -22.76 -1.39
N ILE A 261 -0.88 -24.08 -1.37
CA ILE A 261 -0.54 -24.92 -2.53
C ILE A 261 -1.80 -25.52 -3.17
#